data_AF-A0A7K7YFM6-F1
#
_entry.id   AF-A0A7K7YFM6-F1
#
_cell.length_a   1.000
_cell.length_b   1.000
_cell.length_c   1.000
_cell.angle_alpha   90.00
_cell.angle_beta   90.00
_cell.angle_gamma   90.00
#
_symmetry.space_group_name_H-M   'P 1'
#
loop_
_entity.id
_entity.type
_entity.pdbx_description
1 polymer ?
#
loop_
_entity_poly.entity_id
_entity_poly.type
_entity_poly.pdbx_seq_one_letter_code
_entity_poly.pdbx_strand_id
1 'polypeptide(L)'
;EEDSTNSSICVLKKMKEVRLMEKVVEETEEAFKERMEVLAEQWRDLRARRAQLKAHVVTSGTTVKENERLRTQALKKAKEEKEENSKKDTELLRTRRELEALRNQHQKLSKKLLKYSVFKRYLEDVVENSQFRDIEDVITYYKALVRTRKDLLQSQWWHRQLLEQGKVLEQQVRAEKEAEILQCKNDLAQLQESFDQAQSDIHQWEDLWAQLQDRASSKAMELKSLNMAIHSLF
;
A
#
# COMPACT_ATOMS: atom_id res chain seq x y z
N GLU A 1 -38.81 -108.77 111.74
CA GLU A 1 -38.02 -107.55 111.52
C GLU A 1 -37.78 -107.40 110.02
N GLU A 2 -38.80 -106.87 109.33
CA GLU A 2 -38.91 -106.85 107.86
C GLU A 2 -38.63 -105.45 107.26
N ASP A 3 -38.11 -104.51 108.07
CA ASP A 3 -37.93 -103.10 107.66
C ASP A 3 -36.54 -102.76 107.09
N SER A 4 -35.55 -103.66 107.23
CA SER A 4 -34.17 -103.39 106.77
C SER A 4 -33.91 -103.72 105.29
N THR A 5 -34.75 -104.57 104.68
CA THR A 5 -34.58 -105.06 103.30
C THR A 5 -35.21 -104.12 102.25
N ASN A 6 -36.26 -103.37 102.60
CA ASN A 6 -36.86 -102.36 101.71
C ASN A 6 -36.02 -101.06 101.62
N SER A 7 -35.24 -100.73 102.65
CA SER A 7 -34.33 -99.58 102.66
C SER A 7 -33.12 -99.78 101.71
N SER A 8 -32.53 -100.97 101.72
CA SER A 8 -31.36 -101.30 100.88
C SER A 8 -31.69 -101.33 99.37
N ILE A 9 -32.90 -101.79 99.00
CA ILE A 9 -33.40 -101.79 97.61
C ILE A 9 -33.71 -100.36 97.12
N CYS A 10 -34.21 -99.49 98.00
CA CYS A 10 -34.48 -98.08 97.68
C CYS A 10 -33.18 -97.29 97.41
N VAL A 11 -32.15 -97.50 98.23
CA VAL A 11 -30.82 -96.90 98.05
C VAL A 11 -30.19 -97.34 96.74
N LEU A 12 -30.27 -98.64 96.39
CA LEU A 12 -29.75 -99.15 95.11
C LEU A 12 -30.49 -98.58 93.89
N LYS A 13 -31.80 -98.35 93.99
CA LYS A 13 -32.59 -97.67 92.94
C LYS A 13 -32.17 -96.21 92.79
N LYS A 14 -32.05 -95.46 93.88
CA LYS A 14 -31.58 -94.06 93.88
C LYS A 14 -30.16 -93.93 93.35
N MET A 15 -29.24 -94.84 93.69
CA MET A 15 -27.89 -94.86 93.12
C MET A 15 -27.83 -95.16 91.62
N LYS A 16 -28.76 -95.98 91.11
CA LYS A 16 -28.91 -96.19 89.65
C LYS A 16 -29.50 -94.95 88.98
N GLU A 17 -30.48 -94.31 89.61
CA GLU A 17 -31.11 -93.07 89.15
C GLU A 17 -30.10 -91.91 89.10
N VAL A 18 -29.29 -91.73 90.14
CA VAL A 18 -28.19 -90.75 90.19
C VAL A 18 -27.16 -91.02 89.10
N ARG A 19 -26.75 -92.28 88.90
CA ARG A 19 -25.81 -92.63 87.82
C ARG A 19 -26.37 -92.42 86.42
N LEU A 20 -27.67 -92.64 86.21
CA LEU A 20 -28.32 -92.34 84.93
C LEU A 20 -28.44 -90.83 84.72
N MET A 21 -28.72 -90.08 85.79
CA MET A 21 -28.83 -88.63 85.75
C MET A 21 -27.45 -87.94 85.57
N GLU A 22 -26.39 -88.48 86.17
CA GLU A 22 -25.00 -88.08 85.91
C GLU A 22 -24.62 -88.30 84.45
N LYS A 23 -24.95 -89.46 83.87
CA LYS A 23 -24.74 -89.71 82.43
C LYS A 23 -25.48 -88.72 81.54
N VAL A 24 -26.74 -88.43 81.85
CA VAL A 24 -27.53 -87.44 81.08
C VAL A 24 -26.94 -86.03 81.23
N VAL A 25 -26.48 -85.65 82.42
CA VAL A 25 -25.81 -84.36 82.64
C VAL A 25 -24.50 -84.30 81.84
N GLU A 26 -23.68 -85.34 81.90
CA GLU A 26 -22.40 -85.45 81.18
C GLU A 26 -22.61 -85.39 79.65
N GLU A 27 -23.59 -86.12 79.11
CA GLU A 27 -24.00 -86.04 77.70
C GLU A 27 -24.49 -84.64 77.30
N THR A 28 -25.25 -83.95 78.17
CA THR A 28 -25.70 -82.57 77.88
C THR A 28 -24.57 -81.54 77.99
N GLU A 29 -23.60 -81.75 78.86
CA GLU A 29 -22.41 -80.92 78.98
C GLU A 29 -21.48 -81.11 77.78
N GLU A 30 -21.28 -82.35 77.33
CA GLU A 30 -20.54 -82.68 76.10
C GLU A 30 -21.23 -82.07 74.87
N ALA A 31 -22.54 -82.26 74.72
CA ALA A 31 -23.30 -81.63 73.63
C ALA A 31 -23.29 -80.10 73.68
N PHE A 32 -23.22 -79.50 74.88
CA PHE A 32 -23.05 -78.05 75.03
C PHE A 32 -21.65 -77.59 74.65
N LYS A 33 -20.60 -78.33 75.04
CA LYS A 33 -19.21 -78.07 74.65
C LYS A 33 -19.04 -78.16 73.13
N GLU A 34 -19.55 -79.20 72.49
CA GLU A 34 -19.54 -79.33 71.03
C GLU A 34 -20.25 -78.17 70.33
N ARG A 35 -21.44 -77.77 70.82
CA ARG A 35 -22.15 -76.59 70.29
C ARG A 35 -21.35 -75.30 70.46
N MET A 36 -20.68 -75.13 71.60
CA MET A 36 -19.84 -73.98 71.87
C MET A 36 -18.59 -73.97 70.99
N GLU A 37 -18.00 -75.12 70.67
CA GLU A 37 -16.87 -75.25 69.74
C GLU A 37 -17.27 -74.88 68.31
N VAL A 38 -18.41 -75.40 67.82
CA VAL A 38 -18.94 -75.06 66.48
C VAL A 38 -19.25 -73.55 66.40
N LEU A 39 -19.85 -72.98 67.44
CA LEU A 39 -20.08 -71.53 67.49
C LEU A 39 -18.76 -70.76 67.51
N ALA A 40 -17.76 -71.20 68.27
CA ALA A 40 -16.45 -70.57 68.32
C ALA A 40 -15.73 -70.62 66.96
N GLU A 41 -15.87 -71.72 66.21
CA GLU A 41 -15.39 -71.86 64.83
C GLU A 41 -16.10 -70.92 63.87
N GLN A 42 -17.44 -70.87 63.90
CA GLN A 42 -18.21 -69.91 63.10
C GLN A 42 -17.82 -68.46 63.41
N TRP A 43 -17.58 -68.13 64.69
CA TRP A 43 -17.08 -66.82 65.10
C TRP A 43 -15.66 -66.54 64.60
N ARG A 44 -14.77 -67.55 64.55
CA ARG A 44 -13.43 -67.42 63.96
C ARG A 44 -13.53 -67.17 62.45
N ASP A 45 -14.36 -67.93 61.74
CA ASP A 45 -14.57 -67.81 60.30
C ASP A 45 -15.18 -66.47 59.90
N LEU A 46 -16.20 -66.00 60.62
CA LEU A 46 -16.81 -64.69 60.38
C LEU A 46 -15.79 -63.56 60.59
N ARG A 47 -14.93 -63.67 61.61
CA ARG A 47 -13.84 -62.70 61.83
C ARG A 47 -12.81 -62.74 60.71
N ALA A 48 -12.42 -63.93 60.25
CA ALA A 48 -11.49 -64.08 59.12
C ALA A 48 -12.07 -63.48 57.83
N ARG A 49 -13.31 -63.80 57.48
CA ARG A 49 -14.01 -63.24 56.31
C ARG A 49 -14.14 -61.72 56.40
N ARG A 50 -14.48 -61.18 57.56
CA ARG A 50 -14.53 -59.72 57.77
C ARG A 50 -13.16 -59.06 57.58
N ALA A 51 -12.09 -59.69 58.06
CA ALA A 51 -10.73 -59.20 57.86
C ALA A 51 -10.33 -59.22 56.37
N GLN A 52 -10.64 -60.31 55.65
CA GLN A 52 -10.42 -60.41 54.21
C GLN A 52 -11.21 -59.35 53.43
N LEU A 53 -12.48 -59.14 53.76
CA LEU A 53 -13.32 -58.13 53.10
C LEU A 53 -12.75 -56.72 53.31
N LYS A 54 -12.33 -56.41 54.55
CA LYS A 54 -11.68 -55.13 54.85
C LYS A 54 -10.39 -54.95 54.05
N ALA A 55 -9.54 -55.98 53.97
CA ALA A 55 -8.33 -55.93 53.16
C ALA A 55 -8.66 -55.69 51.68
N HIS A 56 -9.66 -56.39 51.14
CA HIS A 56 -10.11 -56.23 49.76
C HIS A 56 -10.67 -54.83 49.47
N VAL A 57 -11.43 -54.24 50.41
CA VAL A 57 -11.94 -52.86 50.27
C VAL A 57 -10.78 -51.85 50.27
N VAL A 58 -9.76 -52.07 51.10
CA VAL A 58 -8.58 -51.21 51.10
C VAL A 58 -7.81 -51.35 49.78
N THR A 59 -7.54 -52.58 49.32
CA THR A 59 -6.81 -52.80 48.07
C THR A 59 -7.58 -52.27 46.86
N SER A 60 -8.89 -52.52 46.77
CA SER A 60 -9.73 -51.97 45.70
C SER A 60 -9.80 -50.44 45.75
N GLY A 61 -9.89 -49.85 46.94
CA GLY A 61 -9.81 -48.40 47.11
C GLY A 61 -8.47 -47.82 46.62
N THR A 62 -7.35 -48.51 46.88
CA THR A 62 -6.03 -48.07 46.38
C THR A 62 -5.92 -48.20 44.86
N THR A 63 -6.44 -49.27 44.26
CA THR A 63 -6.37 -49.46 42.79
C THR A 63 -7.26 -48.48 42.06
N VAL A 64 -8.45 -48.15 42.58
CA VAL A 64 -9.33 -47.12 42.01
C VAL A 64 -8.66 -45.75 42.03
N LYS A 65 -8.09 -45.35 43.17
CA LYS A 65 -7.34 -44.08 43.29
C LYS A 65 -6.17 -44.00 42.30
N GLU A 66 -5.42 -45.08 42.16
CA GLU A 66 -4.30 -45.14 41.21
C GLU A 66 -4.79 -45.06 39.75
N ASN A 67 -5.90 -45.73 39.43
CA ASN A 67 -6.49 -45.64 38.09
C ASN A 67 -7.00 -44.22 37.77
N GLU A 68 -7.64 -43.56 38.72
CA GLU A 68 -8.06 -42.15 38.58
C GLU A 68 -6.86 -41.22 38.39
N ARG A 69 -5.76 -41.45 39.12
CA ARG A 69 -4.50 -40.72 38.95
C ARG A 69 -3.92 -40.92 37.54
N LEU A 70 -3.88 -42.15 37.05
CA LEU A 70 -3.41 -42.46 35.70
C LEU A 70 -4.31 -41.85 34.62
N ARG A 71 -5.63 -41.93 34.79
CA ARG A 71 -6.62 -41.33 33.87
C ARG A 71 -6.46 -39.81 33.80
N THR A 72 -6.35 -39.13 34.94
CA THR A 72 -6.15 -37.68 34.98
C THR A 72 -4.83 -37.27 34.34
N GLN A 73 -3.75 -38.02 34.59
CA GLN A 73 -2.46 -37.80 33.93
C GLN A 73 -2.54 -38.00 32.41
N ALA A 74 -3.18 -39.08 31.94
CA ALA A 74 -3.36 -39.34 30.52
C ALA A 74 -4.19 -38.25 29.84
N LEU A 75 -5.27 -37.79 30.47
CA LEU A 75 -6.09 -36.68 29.97
C LEU A 75 -5.32 -35.37 29.92
N LYS A 76 -4.47 -35.09 30.91
CA LYS A 76 -3.62 -33.89 30.92
C LYS A 76 -2.63 -33.92 29.75
N LYS A 77 -1.92 -35.05 29.55
CA LYS A 77 -1.00 -35.24 28.44
C LYS A 77 -1.70 -35.10 27.08
N ALA A 78 -2.87 -35.71 26.91
CA ALA A 78 -3.64 -35.61 25.68
C ALA A 78 -4.07 -34.17 25.36
N LYS A 79 -4.39 -33.37 26.39
CA LYS A 79 -4.69 -31.94 26.21
C LYS A 79 -3.45 -31.14 25.80
N GLU A 80 -2.33 -31.34 26.50
CA GLU A 80 -1.06 -30.67 26.19
C GLU A 80 -0.61 -30.98 24.74
N GLU A 81 -0.68 -32.25 24.34
CA GLU A 81 -0.34 -32.69 22.98
C GLU A 81 -1.28 -32.08 21.92
N LYS A 82 -2.58 -32.01 22.21
CA LYS A 82 -3.55 -31.38 21.31
C LYS A 82 -3.29 -29.88 21.13
N GLU A 83 -2.95 -29.18 22.21
CA GLU A 83 -2.60 -27.76 22.15
C GLU A 83 -1.29 -27.55 21.37
N GLU A 84 -0.29 -28.40 21.57
CA GLU A 84 0.96 -28.34 20.82
C GLU A 84 0.76 -28.62 19.33
N ASN A 85 -0.03 -29.64 18.97
CA ASN A 85 -0.38 -29.92 17.58
C ASN A 85 -1.14 -28.76 16.95
N SER A 86 -2.09 -28.14 17.66
CA SER A 86 -2.80 -26.96 17.16
C SER A 86 -1.84 -25.81 16.84
N LYS A 87 -0.85 -25.55 17.70
CA LYS A 87 0.19 -24.54 17.43
C LYS A 87 0.99 -24.89 16.17
N LYS A 88 1.49 -26.13 16.06
CA LYS A 88 2.22 -26.61 14.89
C LYS A 88 1.40 -26.49 13.60
N ASP A 89 0.11 -26.82 13.64
CA ASP A 89 -0.79 -26.70 12.48
C ASP A 89 -0.94 -25.24 12.04
N THR A 90 -1.07 -24.30 12.98
CA THR A 90 -1.14 -22.87 12.64
C THR A 90 0.14 -22.35 12.02
N GLU A 91 1.31 -22.76 12.54
CA GLU A 91 2.62 -22.42 11.98
C GLU A 91 2.82 -23.03 10.59
N LEU A 92 2.39 -24.27 10.40
CA LEU A 92 2.43 -24.98 9.12
C LEU A 92 1.55 -24.26 8.08
N LEU A 93 0.35 -23.85 8.45
CA LEU A 93 -0.51 -23.06 7.56
C LEU A 93 0.10 -21.70 7.21
N ARG A 94 0.75 -21.03 8.18
CA ARG A 94 1.45 -19.77 7.95
C ARG A 94 2.59 -19.95 6.95
N THR A 95 3.48 -20.91 7.18
CA THR A 95 4.63 -21.17 6.31
C THR A 95 4.21 -21.63 4.91
N ARG A 96 3.12 -22.41 4.78
CA ARG A 96 2.52 -22.75 3.47
C ARG A 96 2.07 -21.50 2.70
N ARG A 97 1.37 -20.57 3.36
CA ARG A 97 0.94 -19.31 2.73
C ARG A 97 2.11 -18.45 2.27
N GLU A 98 3.15 -18.33 3.11
CA GLU A 98 4.37 -17.60 2.77
C GLU A 98 5.07 -18.23 1.56
N LEU A 99 5.14 -19.57 1.51
CA LEU A 99 5.72 -20.31 0.40
C LEU A 99 4.93 -20.15 -0.90
N GLU A 100 3.59 -20.16 -0.85
CA GLU A 100 2.74 -19.86 -2.01
C GLU A 100 2.92 -18.42 -2.50
N ALA A 101 3.01 -17.45 -1.59
CA ALA A 101 3.27 -16.06 -1.93
C ALA A 101 4.62 -15.89 -2.65
N LEU A 102 5.68 -16.54 -2.14
CA LEU A 102 7.00 -16.56 -2.77
C LEU A 102 6.97 -17.24 -4.14
N ARG A 103 6.28 -18.38 -4.28
CA ARG A 103 6.10 -19.05 -5.59
C ARG A 103 5.42 -18.14 -6.60
N ASN A 104 4.36 -17.43 -6.18
CA ASN A 104 3.65 -16.49 -7.05
C ASN A 104 4.53 -15.31 -7.46
N GLN A 105 5.34 -14.77 -6.54
CA GLN A 105 6.32 -13.72 -6.86
C GLN A 105 7.38 -14.23 -7.84
N HIS A 106 7.93 -15.41 -7.60
CA HIS A 106 8.89 -16.04 -8.49
C HIS A 106 8.31 -16.20 -9.90
N GLN A 107 7.10 -16.76 -10.04
CA GLN A 107 6.44 -16.90 -11.34
C GLN A 107 6.23 -15.55 -12.05
N LYS A 108 5.83 -14.50 -11.32
CA LYS A 108 5.70 -13.14 -11.88
C LYS A 108 7.03 -12.62 -12.41
N LEU A 109 8.12 -12.82 -11.65
CA LEU A 109 9.46 -12.42 -12.05
C LEU A 109 9.97 -13.23 -13.24
N SER A 110 9.78 -14.55 -13.26
CA SER A 110 10.16 -15.40 -14.39
C SER A 110 9.45 -14.98 -15.68
N LYS A 111 8.14 -14.68 -15.62
CA LYS A 111 7.39 -14.17 -16.78
C LYS A 111 7.94 -12.82 -17.27
N LYS A 112 8.28 -11.91 -16.36
CA LYS A 112 8.93 -10.64 -16.71
C LYS A 112 10.30 -10.88 -17.35
N LEU A 113 11.11 -11.76 -16.79
CA LEU A 113 12.43 -12.08 -17.32
C LEU A 113 12.36 -12.65 -18.74
N LEU A 114 11.41 -13.55 -19.00
CA LEU A 114 11.17 -14.08 -20.35
C LEU A 114 10.70 -12.99 -21.33
N LYS A 115 9.93 -12.01 -20.87
CA LYS A 115 9.55 -10.86 -21.70
C LYS A 115 10.76 -9.97 -21.99
N TYR A 116 11.62 -9.75 -21.00
CA TYR A 116 12.79 -8.88 -21.12
C TYR A 116 14.00 -9.54 -21.79
N SER A 117 14.06 -10.86 -21.87
CA SER A 117 15.18 -11.58 -22.50
C SER A 117 15.32 -11.26 -23.99
N VAL A 118 14.20 -11.04 -24.70
CA VAL A 118 14.21 -10.64 -26.11
C VAL A 118 14.88 -9.26 -26.28
N PHE A 119 14.55 -8.31 -25.42
CA PHE A 119 15.16 -6.98 -25.44
C PHE A 119 16.63 -7.01 -24.99
N LYS A 120 16.95 -7.85 -23.99
CA LYS A 120 18.34 -8.05 -23.56
C LYS A 120 19.18 -8.57 -24.73
N ARG A 121 18.72 -9.63 -25.41
CA ARG A 121 19.41 -10.19 -26.57
C ARG A 121 19.59 -9.16 -27.68
N TYR A 122 18.54 -8.39 -27.99
CA TYR A 122 18.66 -7.31 -28.96
C TYR A 122 19.72 -6.27 -28.56
N LEU A 123 19.79 -5.89 -27.28
CA LEU A 123 20.81 -4.94 -26.79
C LEU A 123 22.21 -5.55 -26.80
N GLU A 124 22.34 -6.85 -26.52
CA GLU A 124 23.60 -7.60 -26.68
C GLU A 124 24.03 -7.58 -28.16
N ASP A 125 23.13 -7.88 -29.09
CA ASP A 125 23.40 -7.82 -30.54
C ASP A 125 23.82 -6.40 -30.96
N VAL A 126 23.19 -5.35 -30.42
CA VAL A 126 23.58 -3.96 -30.69
C VAL A 126 24.99 -3.67 -30.20
N VAL A 127 25.34 -4.11 -28.98
CA VAL A 127 26.70 -3.94 -28.44
C VAL A 127 27.72 -4.67 -29.30
N GLU A 128 27.44 -5.91 -29.71
CA GLU A 128 28.34 -6.70 -30.57
C GLU A 128 28.59 -6.05 -31.93
N ASN A 129 27.58 -5.39 -32.51
CA ASN A 129 27.65 -4.80 -33.85
C ASN A 129 28.01 -3.31 -33.86
N SER A 130 28.41 -2.73 -32.71
CA SER A 130 28.65 -1.28 -32.60
C SER A 130 29.86 -0.94 -31.74
N GLN A 131 30.09 0.37 -31.51
CA GLN A 131 31.22 0.87 -30.72
C GLN A 131 30.93 0.97 -29.22
N PHE A 132 29.73 0.55 -28.77
CA PHE A 132 29.38 0.58 -27.34
C PHE A 132 30.10 -0.54 -26.60
N ARG A 133 30.59 -0.28 -25.37
CA ARG A 133 31.31 -1.30 -24.59
C ARG A 133 30.36 -2.28 -23.92
N ASP A 134 29.23 -1.79 -23.44
CA ASP A 134 28.21 -2.58 -22.79
C ASP A 134 26.80 -1.99 -23.01
N ILE A 135 25.80 -2.69 -22.51
CA ILE A 135 24.39 -2.28 -22.62
C ILE A 135 24.14 -0.99 -21.84
N GLU A 136 24.87 -0.73 -20.76
CA GLU A 136 24.69 0.49 -19.95
C GLU A 136 25.20 1.72 -20.71
N ASP A 137 26.29 1.60 -21.47
CA ASP A 137 26.79 2.62 -22.38
C ASP A 137 25.74 2.96 -23.45
N VAL A 138 25.08 1.96 -24.05
CA VAL A 138 23.97 2.16 -25.01
C VAL A 138 22.83 2.93 -24.36
N ILE A 139 22.41 2.52 -23.17
CA ILE A 139 21.30 3.14 -22.43
C ILE A 139 21.65 4.59 -22.08
N THR A 140 22.87 4.84 -21.62
CA THR A 140 23.35 6.16 -21.23
C THR A 140 23.40 7.09 -22.43
N TYR A 141 23.94 6.62 -23.55
CA TYR A 141 23.95 7.36 -24.80
C TYR A 141 22.54 7.70 -25.29
N TYR A 142 21.63 6.71 -25.29
CA TYR A 142 20.23 6.95 -25.68
C TYR A 142 19.55 7.98 -24.78
N LYS A 143 19.75 7.90 -23.45
CA LYS A 143 19.22 8.89 -22.49
C LYS A 143 19.76 10.30 -22.79
N ALA A 144 21.05 10.42 -23.09
CA ALA A 144 21.65 11.69 -23.47
C ALA A 144 21.05 12.21 -24.77
N LEU A 145 20.89 11.36 -25.78
CA LEU A 145 20.31 11.71 -27.09
C LEU A 145 18.86 12.19 -26.98
N VAL A 146 18.05 11.55 -26.13
CA VAL A 146 16.67 11.98 -25.90
C VAL A 146 16.62 13.35 -25.22
N ARG A 147 17.52 13.62 -24.26
CA ARG A 147 17.64 14.93 -23.61
C ARG A 147 18.05 16.01 -24.60
N THR A 148 19.13 15.79 -25.37
CA THR A 148 19.60 16.76 -26.36
C THR A 148 18.55 17.03 -27.43
N ARG A 149 17.82 16.00 -27.89
CA ARG A 149 16.70 16.19 -28.82
C ARG A 149 15.61 17.09 -28.23
N LYS A 150 15.25 16.89 -26.97
CA LYS A 150 14.26 17.73 -26.29
C LYS A 150 14.72 19.18 -26.21
N ASP A 151 15.97 19.39 -25.81
CA ASP A 151 16.55 20.73 -25.65
C ASP A 151 16.65 21.45 -27.01
N LEU A 152 17.05 20.73 -28.07
CA LEU A 152 17.09 21.24 -29.44
C LEU A 152 15.71 21.65 -29.96
N LEU A 153 14.67 20.84 -29.72
CA LEU A 153 13.30 21.18 -30.11
C LEU A 153 12.80 22.43 -29.38
N GLN A 154 13.12 22.56 -28.09
CA GLN A 154 12.76 23.73 -27.29
C GLN A 154 13.50 24.98 -27.76
N SER A 155 14.80 24.89 -28.03
CA SER A 155 15.60 25.99 -28.58
C SER A 155 15.09 26.41 -29.97
N GLN A 156 14.81 25.45 -30.86
CA GLN A 156 14.25 25.73 -32.18
C GLN A 156 12.91 26.47 -32.08
N TRP A 157 12.05 26.05 -31.14
CA TRP A 157 10.79 26.75 -30.87
C TRP A 157 11.02 28.20 -30.45
N TRP A 158 11.94 28.46 -29.51
CA TRP A 158 12.30 29.82 -29.09
C TRP A 158 12.86 30.68 -30.22
N HIS A 159 13.77 30.13 -31.03
CA HIS A 159 14.32 30.85 -32.19
C HIS A 159 13.23 31.23 -33.20
N ARG A 160 12.25 30.34 -33.43
CA ARG A 160 11.11 30.64 -34.30
C ARG A 160 10.24 31.77 -33.74
N GLN A 161 10.00 31.78 -32.44
CA GLN A 161 9.26 32.87 -31.79
C GLN A 161 9.99 34.21 -31.92
N LEU A 162 11.30 34.22 -31.69
CA LEU A 162 12.10 35.43 -31.81
C LEU A 162 12.14 35.96 -33.25
N LEU A 163 12.25 35.06 -34.24
CA LEU A 163 12.21 35.44 -35.65
C LEU A 163 10.85 36.06 -36.03
N GLU A 164 9.76 35.48 -35.53
CA GLU A 164 8.42 36.00 -35.80
C GLU A 164 8.22 37.39 -35.18
N GLN A 165 8.67 37.58 -33.93
CA GLN A 165 8.68 38.89 -33.29
C GLN A 165 9.53 39.90 -34.07
N GLY A 166 10.72 39.50 -34.54
CA GLY A 166 11.59 40.34 -35.36
C GLY A 166 10.92 40.77 -36.67
N LYS A 167 10.22 39.87 -37.35
CA LYS A 167 9.46 40.20 -38.58
C LYS A 167 8.33 41.19 -38.31
N VAL A 168 7.61 41.04 -37.20
CA VAL A 168 6.55 41.97 -36.82
C VAL A 168 7.13 43.36 -36.58
N LEU A 169 8.25 43.46 -35.85
CA LEU A 169 8.94 44.74 -35.62
C LEU A 169 9.44 45.36 -36.93
N GLU A 170 10.02 44.57 -37.83
CA GLU A 170 10.47 45.05 -39.14
C GLU A 170 9.31 45.62 -39.97
N GLN A 171 8.16 44.94 -39.98
CA GLN A 171 6.96 45.41 -40.67
C GLN A 171 6.42 46.71 -40.07
N GLN A 172 6.43 46.84 -38.74
CA GLN A 172 6.04 48.07 -38.05
C GLN A 172 6.93 49.24 -38.44
N VAL A 173 8.25 49.08 -38.32
CA VAL A 173 9.21 50.13 -38.70
C VAL A 173 9.07 50.49 -40.18
N ARG A 174 8.86 49.51 -41.06
CA ARG A 174 8.64 49.76 -42.49
C ARG A 174 7.39 50.60 -42.72
N ALA A 175 6.27 50.25 -42.09
CA ALA A 175 5.01 50.98 -42.22
C ALA A 175 5.13 52.42 -41.66
N GLU A 176 5.83 52.59 -40.54
CA GLU A 176 6.14 53.92 -39.98
C GLU A 176 6.96 54.76 -40.95
N LYS A 177 8.01 54.20 -41.55
CA LYS A 177 8.84 54.91 -42.54
C LYS A 177 8.09 55.23 -43.83
N GLU A 178 7.23 54.32 -44.30
CA GLU A 178 6.35 54.58 -45.44
C GLU A 178 5.39 55.74 -45.13
N ALA A 179 4.82 55.79 -43.93
CA ALA A 179 3.97 56.88 -43.48
C ALA A 179 4.73 58.22 -43.38
N GLU A 180 5.94 58.23 -42.81
CA GLU A 180 6.82 59.41 -42.76
C GLU A 180 7.14 59.93 -44.17
N ILE A 181 7.43 59.04 -45.12
CA ILE A 181 7.70 59.42 -46.53
C ILE A 181 6.44 60.02 -47.17
N LEU A 182 5.26 59.44 -46.92
CA LEU A 182 4.00 59.98 -47.43
C LEU A 182 3.71 61.37 -46.85
N GLN A 183 3.99 61.57 -45.56
CA GLN A 183 3.88 62.87 -44.92
C GLN A 183 4.83 63.89 -45.55
N CYS A 184 6.12 63.56 -45.71
CA CYS A 184 7.09 64.45 -46.35
C CYS A 184 6.68 64.81 -47.79
N LYS A 185 6.10 63.87 -48.55
CA LYS A 185 5.59 64.14 -49.90
C LYS A 185 4.41 65.10 -49.89
N ASN A 186 3.51 64.98 -48.92
CA ASN A 186 2.40 65.91 -48.75
C ASN A 186 2.93 67.32 -48.43
N ASP A 187 3.84 67.42 -47.47
CA ASP A 187 4.46 68.70 -47.09
C ASP A 187 5.19 69.35 -48.28
N LEU A 188 5.90 68.55 -49.09
CA LEU A 188 6.56 69.04 -50.30
C LEU A 188 5.56 69.55 -51.33
N ALA A 189 4.46 68.84 -51.55
CA ALA A 189 3.41 69.27 -52.47
C ALA A 189 2.76 70.59 -52.01
N GLN A 190 2.48 70.73 -50.71
CA GLN A 190 1.96 71.99 -50.14
C GLN A 190 2.95 73.14 -50.31
N LEU A 191 4.24 72.89 -50.07
CA LEU A 191 5.27 73.90 -50.24
C LEU A 191 5.38 74.34 -51.70
N GLN A 192 5.32 73.37 -52.64
CA GLN A 192 5.35 73.66 -54.06
C GLN A 192 4.13 74.47 -54.51
N GLU A 193 2.93 74.13 -54.04
CA GLU A 193 1.72 74.92 -54.30
C GLU A 193 1.85 76.36 -53.78
N SER A 194 2.39 76.54 -52.56
CA SER A 194 2.63 77.88 -52.01
C SER A 194 3.67 78.68 -52.79
N PHE A 195 4.69 78.00 -53.31
CA PHE A 195 5.72 78.61 -54.14
C PHE A 195 5.16 79.04 -55.50
N ASP A 196 4.41 78.16 -56.16
CA ASP A 196 3.77 78.45 -57.44
C ASP A 196 2.77 79.61 -57.32
N GLN A 197 2.03 79.68 -56.21
CA GLN A 197 1.15 80.81 -55.89
C GLN A 197 1.94 82.12 -55.71
N ALA A 198 3.01 82.11 -54.92
CA ALA A 198 3.84 83.29 -54.71
C ALA A 198 4.50 83.76 -56.02
N GLN A 199 4.92 82.82 -56.88
CA GLN A 199 5.46 83.14 -58.19
C GLN A 199 4.41 83.78 -59.10
N SER A 200 3.19 83.24 -59.14
CA SER A 200 2.06 83.84 -59.87
C SER A 200 1.76 85.26 -59.38
N ASP A 201 1.75 85.48 -58.08
CA ASP A 201 1.53 86.80 -57.49
C ASP A 201 2.64 87.79 -57.90
N ILE A 202 3.91 87.36 -57.90
CA ILE A 202 5.04 88.18 -58.39
C ILE A 202 4.83 88.58 -59.85
N HIS A 203 4.46 87.65 -60.73
CA HIS A 203 4.23 87.95 -62.15
C HIS A 203 3.09 88.96 -62.32
N GLN A 204 2.01 88.81 -61.54
CA GLN A 204 0.91 89.79 -61.54
C GLN A 204 1.38 91.18 -61.10
N TRP A 205 2.21 91.28 -60.06
CA TRP A 205 2.77 92.55 -59.63
C TRP A 205 3.74 93.16 -60.65
N GLU A 206 4.55 92.33 -61.33
CA GLU A 206 5.42 92.76 -62.42
C GLU A 206 4.62 93.32 -63.60
N ASP A 207 3.53 92.65 -63.99
CA ASP A 207 2.62 93.12 -65.04
C ASP A 207 1.97 94.45 -64.66
N LEU A 208 1.49 94.59 -63.43
CA LEU A 208 0.92 95.84 -62.90
C LEU A 208 1.97 96.96 -62.87
N TRP A 209 3.20 96.65 -62.47
CA TRP A 209 4.31 97.59 -62.45
C TRP A 209 4.69 98.05 -63.86
N ALA A 210 4.77 97.14 -64.83
CA ALA A 210 5.01 97.46 -66.24
C ALA A 210 3.93 98.40 -66.79
N GLN A 211 2.65 98.11 -66.53
CA GLN A 211 1.53 98.98 -66.91
C GLN A 211 1.63 100.38 -66.29
N LEU A 212 2.00 100.48 -65.01
CA LEU A 212 2.24 101.75 -64.33
C LEU A 212 3.40 102.52 -64.96
N GLN A 213 4.49 101.83 -65.28
CA GLN A 213 5.67 102.40 -65.91
C GLN A 213 5.40 102.88 -67.33
N ASP A 214 4.64 102.13 -68.13
CA ASP A 214 4.19 102.53 -69.47
C ASP A 214 3.29 103.75 -69.39
N ARG A 215 2.36 103.78 -68.43
CA ARG A 215 1.50 104.95 -68.18
C ARG A 215 2.31 106.18 -67.77
N ALA A 216 3.32 106.00 -66.92
CA ALA A 216 4.22 107.08 -66.52
C ALA A 216 5.06 107.59 -67.71
N SER A 217 5.56 106.68 -68.55
CA SER A 217 6.33 106.99 -69.75
C SER A 217 5.49 107.73 -70.80
N SER A 218 4.25 107.30 -71.02
CA SER A 218 3.29 107.98 -71.89
C SER A 218 3.01 109.41 -71.41
N LYS A 219 2.70 109.59 -70.11
CA LYS A 219 2.56 110.93 -69.51
C LYS A 219 3.83 111.77 -69.62
N ALA A 220 5.02 111.17 -69.46
CA ALA A 220 6.28 111.88 -69.64
C ALA A 220 6.49 112.32 -71.09
N MET A 221 6.07 111.51 -72.08
CA MET A 221 6.07 111.90 -73.49
C MET A 221 5.09 113.04 -73.77
N GLU A 222 3.87 113.00 -73.21
CA GLU A 222 2.88 114.09 -73.31
C GLU A 222 3.43 115.39 -72.70
N LEU A 223 4.04 115.34 -71.52
CA LEU A 223 4.68 116.50 -70.90
C LEU A 223 5.84 117.03 -71.76
N LYS A 224 6.65 116.13 -72.33
CA LYS A 224 7.74 116.52 -73.24
C LYS A 224 7.20 117.19 -74.51
N SER A 225 6.14 116.67 -75.12
CA SER A 225 5.54 117.26 -76.31
C SER A 225 4.90 118.62 -76.02
N LEU A 226 4.23 118.76 -74.87
CA LEU A 226 3.65 120.02 -74.42
C LEU A 226 4.75 121.05 -74.12
N ASN A 227 5.85 120.64 -73.49
CA ASN A 227 7.01 121.51 -73.27
C ASN A 227 7.67 121.95 -74.59
N MET A 228 7.80 121.04 -75.57
CA MET A 228 8.27 121.38 -76.92
C MET A 228 7.31 122.35 -77.62
N ALA A 229 6.00 122.18 -77.46
CA ALA A 229 4.99 123.10 -78.01
C ALA A 229 5.07 124.48 -77.34
N ILE A 230 5.27 124.55 -76.02
CA ILE A 230 5.50 125.81 -75.30
C ILE A 230 6.79 126.49 -75.81
N HIS A 231 7.90 125.76 -75.95
CA HIS A 231 9.14 126.29 -76.53
C HIS A 231 9.02 126.67 -78.02
N SER A 232 7.96 126.24 -78.72
CA SER A 232 7.67 126.66 -80.10
C SER A 232 6.76 127.89 -80.20
N LEU A 233 6.10 128.26 -79.09
CA LEU A 233 5.15 129.37 -79.01
C LEU A 233 5.70 130.59 -78.24
N PHE A 234 6.84 130.46 -77.57
CA PHE A 234 7.62 131.53 -76.95
C PHE A 234 9.06 131.50 -77.49
#